data_AF-Q31S50-F1
#
_entry.id   AF-Q31S50-F1
#
_cell.length_a   1.000
_cell.length_b   1.000
_cell.length_c   1.000
_cell.angle_alpha   90.00
_cell.angle_beta   90.00
_cell.angle_gamma   90.00
#
_symmetry.space_group_name_H-M   'P 1'
#
loop_
_entity.id
_entity.type
_entity.pdbx_description
1 polymer ?
#
loop_
_entity_poly.entity_id
_entity_poly.type
_entity_poly.pdbx_seq_one_letter_code
_entity_poly.pdbx_strand_id
1 'polypeptide(L)'
;MLFLLLWLILLAVGSYWMLQRNVPRLSRTPVWLLWLVLMMPAFIWIGWGLLLGQQGGQLPFVIFLLPLLISSLLYWTLLQWGRLPPSRSLPTNETEAAAIAAASETLQVASAPPARSLTAEEEAQVRQCFPFDRFNLQRLEYRYQAVICRGNLRGDPATVYEQVQTAVQQQFGDRFLVMLREDNAGKPFFALIPNPLRQQPRLALKPMLALVLLGLTLLTTTLVGFVLSYAGQLAEIQPQLARSLEDNPAALLRGLPYALSLLAILGVHEFGHFWAARKHRLQASLPYFIPVPAFLGTFGAFVRIRSPIPDRKALFDVGVSGPLAGLVITLPLLIWGLTQSQVVPMPERSGLLNFSALDPGVSILMGLISHLSLGDRLGLNQALQLHPVAIAGYLGLIVTALNLVPVGQLDGGHIVHAMFGQRQGAVIGQVARLCILALSFVRSELLLWALLLLLLPVADEPALNDLSELDDRRDGIGFLALFILILIVLPLPPVLQQWLTAL
;
A
#
# COMPACT_ATOMS: atom_id res chain seq x y z
N MET A 1 17.42 25.34 -3.65
CA MET A 1 18.61 24.93 -2.85
C MET A 1 18.24 24.53 -1.42
N LEU A 2 17.57 25.40 -0.64
CA LEU A 2 17.12 25.09 0.73
C LEU A 2 16.23 23.83 0.81
N PHE A 3 15.33 23.65 -0.16
CA PHE A 3 14.45 22.48 -0.26
C PHE A 3 15.22 21.17 -0.49
N LEU A 4 16.23 21.16 -1.36
CA LEU A 4 17.06 19.97 -1.61
C LEU A 4 17.90 19.58 -0.39
N LEU A 5 18.40 20.57 0.35
CA LEU A 5 19.13 20.36 1.60
C LEU A 5 18.21 19.80 2.70
N LEU A 6 16.98 20.33 2.81
CA LEU A 6 15.98 19.79 3.74
C LEU A 6 15.66 18.32 3.43
N TRP A 7 15.46 18.00 2.15
CA TRP A 7 15.22 16.62 1.70
C TRP A 7 16.41 15.70 1.96
N LEU A 8 17.64 16.16 1.73
CA LEU A 8 18.84 15.39 2.07
C LEU A 8 18.89 15.11 3.57
N ILE A 9 18.59 16.10 4.42
CA ILE A 9 18.57 15.92 5.88
C ILE A 9 17.51 14.91 6.30
N LEU A 10 16.29 14.99 5.74
CA LEU A 10 15.22 14.04 6.02
C LEU A 10 15.58 12.62 5.56
N LEU A 11 16.16 12.48 4.36
CA LEU A 11 16.61 11.20 3.81
C LEU A 11 17.77 10.63 4.65
N ALA A 12 18.72 11.48 5.05
CA ALA A 12 19.85 11.17 5.93
C ALA A 12 19.38 10.60 7.27
N VAL A 13 18.49 11.30 7.95
CA VAL A 13 17.95 10.90 9.25
C VAL A 13 17.09 9.63 9.13
N GLY A 14 16.20 9.57 8.14
CA GLY A 14 15.29 8.44 7.95
C GLY A 14 16.02 7.13 7.64
N SER A 15 16.99 7.18 6.74
CA SER A 15 17.81 6.00 6.39
C SER A 15 18.75 5.57 7.52
N TYR A 16 19.32 6.49 8.29
CA TYR A 16 20.14 6.16 9.46
C TYR A 16 19.30 5.42 10.50
N TRP A 17 18.10 5.94 10.80
CA TRP A 17 17.18 5.33 11.75
C TRP A 17 16.71 3.93 11.28
N MET A 18 16.41 3.78 9.99
CA MET A 18 16.05 2.50 9.39
C MET A 18 17.18 1.47 9.50
N LEU A 19 18.42 1.85 9.19
CA LEU A 19 19.59 0.98 9.28
C LEU A 19 19.88 0.60 10.75
N GLN A 20 19.77 1.54 11.68
CA GLN A 20 19.97 1.30 13.11
C GLN A 20 18.98 0.26 13.67
N ARG A 21 17.75 0.23 13.15
CA ARG A 21 16.72 -0.72 13.61
C ARG A 21 16.90 -2.13 13.05
N ASN A 22 17.36 -2.25 11.80
CA ASN A 22 17.30 -3.51 11.05
C ASN A 22 18.65 -4.23 10.95
N VAL A 23 19.76 -3.49 10.81
CA VAL A 23 21.09 -4.06 10.52
C VAL A 23 21.72 -4.79 11.71
N PRO A 24 21.61 -4.35 12.97
CA PRO A 24 22.25 -5.05 14.10
C PRO A 24 21.81 -6.51 14.28
N ARG A 25 20.66 -6.87 13.70
CA ARG A 25 20.13 -8.24 13.69
C ARG A 25 20.70 -9.12 12.58
N LEU A 26 21.33 -8.52 11.57
CA LEU A 26 21.72 -9.17 10.31
C LEU A 26 23.24 -9.19 10.11
N SER A 27 23.95 -8.18 10.62
CA SER A 27 25.38 -8.01 10.39
C SER A 27 26.08 -7.32 11.57
N ARG A 28 27.36 -7.67 11.80
CA ARG A 28 28.28 -7.01 12.74
C ARG A 28 28.89 -5.71 12.18
N THR A 29 28.64 -5.37 10.91
CA THR A 29 29.17 -4.14 10.33
C THR A 29 28.60 -2.90 11.04
N PRO A 30 29.44 -1.90 11.34
CA PRO A 30 28.99 -0.69 11.99
C PRO A 30 27.95 0.05 11.13
N VAL A 31 26.84 0.43 11.75
CA VAL A 31 25.68 1.07 11.10
C VAL A 31 26.07 2.37 10.39
N TRP A 32 26.96 3.16 10.99
CA TRP A 32 27.42 4.43 10.40
C TRP A 32 28.14 4.23 9.06
N LEU A 33 28.86 3.11 8.89
CA LEU A 33 29.60 2.81 7.67
C LEU A 33 28.65 2.40 6.53
N LEU A 34 27.69 1.53 6.84
CA LEU A 34 26.65 1.14 5.87
C LEU A 34 25.77 2.32 5.47
N TRP A 35 25.49 3.21 6.42
CA TRP A 35 24.75 4.44 6.15
C TRP A 35 25.53 5.40 5.23
N LEU A 36 26.83 5.57 5.47
CA LEU A 36 27.67 6.43 4.64
C LEU A 36 27.74 5.91 3.20
N VAL A 37 27.90 4.60 3.02
CA VAL A 37 27.91 3.97 1.70
C VAL A 37 26.55 4.14 1.01
N LEU A 38 25.45 3.95 1.73
CA LEU A 38 24.09 4.15 1.21
C LEU A 38 23.85 5.61 0.77
N MET A 39 24.42 6.58 1.49
CA MET A 39 24.27 8.02 1.22
C MET A 39 25.22 8.58 0.16
N MET A 40 26.24 7.81 -0.22
CA MET A 40 27.28 8.26 -1.14
C MET A 40 26.74 8.83 -2.47
N PRO A 41 25.74 8.22 -3.15
CA PRO A 41 25.16 8.81 -4.36
C PRO A 41 24.50 10.17 -4.13
N ALA A 42 23.75 10.32 -3.02
CA ALA A 42 23.07 11.56 -2.69
C ALA A 42 24.07 12.70 -2.43
N PHE A 43 25.18 12.42 -1.74
CA PHE A 43 26.24 13.40 -1.53
C PHE A 43 26.96 13.78 -2.84
N ILE A 44 27.23 12.81 -3.72
CA ILE A 44 27.89 13.08 -5.01
C ILE A 44 27.00 13.93 -5.92
N TRP A 45 25.70 13.63 -6.01
CA TRP A 45 24.78 14.39 -6.86
C TRP A 45 24.55 15.81 -6.36
N ILE A 46 24.47 16.00 -5.04
CA ILE A 46 24.34 17.33 -4.44
C ILE A 46 25.66 18.11 -4.58
N GLY A 47 26.80 17.45 -4.38
CA GLY A 47 28.12 18.05 -4.63
C GLY A 47 28.28 18.50 -6.08
N TRP A 48 27.87 17.68 -7.04
CA TRP A 48 27.84 18.06 -8.45
C TRP A 48 26.92 19.26 -8.71
N GLY A 49 25.71 19.24 -8.15
CA GLY A 49 24.76 20.34 -8.27
C GLY A 49 25.27 21.66 -7.68
N LEU A 50 26.05 21.61 -6.60
CA LEU A 50 26.62 22.79 -5.95
C LEU A 50 27.87 23.33 -6.65
N LEU A 51 28.72 22.46 -7.19
CA LEU A 51 30.01 22.84 -7.79
C LEU A 51 29.90 23.19 -9.28
N LEU A 52 29.03 22.52 -10.04
CA LEU A 52 28.96 22.60 -11.51
C LEU A 52 27.55 22.94 -12.04
N GLY A 53 26.54 22.96 -11.17
CA GLY A 53 25.14 23.23 -11.53
C GLY A 53 24.80 24.67 -11.91
N GLN A 54 25.74 25.63 -11.78
CA GLN A 54 25.53 27.02 -12.23
C GLN A 54 25.53 27.17 -13.76
N GLN A 55 25.94 26.15 -14.52
CA GLN A 55 26.01 26.19 -15.99
C GLN A 55 24.84 25.50 -16.70
N GLY A 56 23.75 25.13 -16.00
CA GLY A 56 22.53 24.60 -16.63
C GLY A 56 22.67 23.21 -17.28
N GLY A 57 23.78 22.50 -17.07
CA GLY A 57 24.00 21.15 -17.59
C GLY A 57 23.20 20.09 -16.83
N GLN A 58 22.55 19.19 -17.55
CA GLN A 58 21.95 17.97 -16.98
C GLN A 58 23.03 17.09 -16.35
N LEU A 59 22.71 16.40 -15.24
CA LEU A 59 23.64 15.49 -14.58
C LEU A 59 24.08 14.40 -15.58
N PRO A 60 25.38 14.27 -15.91
CA PRO A 60 25.84 13.26 -16.86
C PRO A 60 25.47 11.86 -16.39
N PHE A 61 25.01 11.00 -17.31
CA PHE A 61 24.56 9.63 -17.02
C PHE A 61 25.57 8.82 -16.21
N VAL A 62 26.86 9.00 -16.48
CA VAL A 62 27.95 8.32 -15.76
C VAL A 62 27.99 8.73 -14.28
N ILE A 63 27.80 10.01 -13.99
CA ILE A 63 27.84 10.57 -12.62
C ILE A 63 26.55 10.23 -11.85
N PHE A 64 25.46 9.98 -12.58
CA PHE A 64 24.26 9.40 -11.99
C PHE A 64 24.43 7.92 -11.63
N LEU A 65 24.81 7.09 -12.61
CA LEU A 65 24.77 5.63 -12.48
C LEU A 65 25.93 5.06 -11.68
N LEU A 66 27.14 5.59 -11.86
CA LEU A 66 28.37 5.00 -11.31
C LEU A 66 28.42 5.06 -9.77
N PRO A 67 28.06 6.18 -9.10
CA PRO A 67 27.90 6.20 -7.64
C PRO A 67 26.89 5.18 -7.11
N LEU A 68 25.79 4.96 -7.84
CA LEU A 68 24.71 4.06 -7.44
C LEU A 68 25.11 2.58 -7.57
N LEU A 69 25.83 2.22 -8.64
CA LEU A 69 26.38 0.88 -8.80
C LEU A 69 27.47 0.60 -7.76
N ILE A 70 28.37 1.55 -7.53
CA ILE A 70 29.45 1.42 -6.55
C ILE A 70 28.89 1.33 -5.13
N SER A 71 27.93 2.19 -4.77
CA SER A 71 27.32 2.15 -3.44
C SER A 71 26.55 0.85 -3.20
N SER A 72 25.82 0.35 -4.20
CA SER A 72 25.09 -0.92 -4.11
C SER A 72 26.04 -2.10 -3.91
N LEU A 73 27.13 -2.16 -4.69
CA LEU A 73 28.14 -3.22 -4.57
C LEU A 73 28.84 -3.16 -3.21
N LEU A 74 29.28 -1.97 -2.77
CA LEU A 74 29.94 -1.77 -1.48
C LEU A 74 29.01 -2.08 -0.30
N TYR A 75 27.73 -1.72 -0.39
CA TYR A 75 26.75 -2.03 0.63
C TYR A 75 26.56 -3.54 0.76
N TRP A 76 26.45 -4.24 -0.37
CA TRP A 76 26.29 -5.69 -0.40
C TRP A 76 27.52 -6.43 0.14
N THR A 77 28.74 -6.02 -0.26
CA THR A 77 29.98 -6.63 0.23
C THR A 77 30.18 -6.41 1.73
N LEU A 78 29.94 -5.19 2.22
CA LEU A 78 30.00 -4.90 3.66
C LEU A 78 28.99 -5.74 4.44
N LEU A 79 27.75 -5.84 3.96
CA LEU A 79 26.73 -6.65 4.62
C LEU A 79 27.09 -8.15 4.63
N GLN A 80 27.72 -8.65 3.57
CA GLN A 80 28.20 -10.03 3.52
C GLN A 80 29.38 -10.29 4.46
N TRP A 81 30.33 -9.35 4.54
CA TRP A 81 31.49 -9.48 5.44
C TRP A 81 31.10 -9.48 6.91
N GLY A 82 30.11 -8.69 7.31
CA GLY A 82 29.63 -8.69 8.69
C GLY A 82 28.53 -9.70 8.96
N ARG A 83 28.09 -10.49 7.98
CA ARG A 83 26.93 -11.38 8.10
C ARG A 83 27.14 -12.36 9.24
N LEU A 84 26.23 -12.35 10.21
CA LEU A 84 26.24 -13.34 11.29
C LEU A 84 25.91 -14.72 10.69
N PRO A 85 26.71 -15.77 10.98
CA PRO A 85 26.35 -17.12 10.58
C PRO A 85 25.00 -17.49 11.23
N PRO A 86 24.12 -18.23 10.53
CA PRO A 86 22.89 -18.73 11.15
C PRO A 86 23.28 -19.57 12.36
N SER A 87 22.69 -19.29 13.53
CA SER A 87 22.95 -20.01 14.78
C SER A 87 22.93 -21.52 14.54
N ARG A 88 24.12 -22.12 14.48
CA ARG A 88 24.34 -23.55 14.50
C ARG A 88 24.50 -23.93 15.97
N SER A 89 23.73 -24.94 16.37
CA SER A 89 23.80 -25.68 17.64
C SER A 89 25.17 -25.65 18.32
N LEU A 90 25.14 -25.39 19.63
CA LEU A 90 26.22 -25.45 20.63
C LEU A 90 27.37 -26.43 20.29
N PRO A 91 28.64 -26.02 20.42
CA PRO A 91 29.72 -26.95 20.70
C PRO A 91 29.95 -27.07 22.22
N THR A 92 29.98 -28.33 22.62
CA THR A 92 30.52 -28.92 23.85
C THR A 92 31.88 -28.35 24.25
N ASN A 93 31.97 -27.78 25.45
CA ASN A 93 33.19 -27.69 26.25
C ASN A 93 32.83 -27.99 27.72
N GLU A 94 33.30 -29.13 28.21
CA GLU A 94 32.95 -29.72 29.53
C GLU A 94 33.47 -28.90 30.73
N THR A 95 34.22 -27.83 30.49
CA THR A 95 34.79 -26.96 31.53
C THR A 95 33.87 -25.81 31.95
N GLU A 96 32.86 -25.43 31.16
CA GLU A 96 31.84 -24.45 31.57
C GLU A 96 30.64 -25.08 32.28
N ALA A 97 30.40 -26.39 32.10
CA ALA A 97 29.30 -27.11 32.73
C ALA A 97 29.40 -27.14 34.27
N ALA A 98 30.62 -27.16 34.81
CA ALA A 98 30.86 -27.14 36.25
C ALA A 98 30.62 -25.75 36.89
N ALA A 99 30.87 -24.67 36.15
CA ALA A 99 30.63 -23.30 36.62
C ALA A 99 29.14 -22.92 36.58
N ILE A 100 28.40 -23.46 35.60
CA ILE A 100 26.95 -23.23 35.46
C ILE A 100 26.16 -24.05 36.49
N ALA A 101 26.63 -25.24 36.88
CA ALA A 101 26.01 -26.05 37.92
C ALA A 101 26.02 -25.35 39.29
N ALA A 102 27.11 -24.67 39.66
CA ALA A 102 27.21 -23.93 40.92
C ALA A 102 26.39 -22.63 40.93
N ALA A 103 26.14 -22.02 39.77
CA ALA A 103 25.32 -20.81 39.65
C ALA A 103 23.81 -21.10 39.54
N SER A 104 23.41 -22.37 39.38
CA SER A 104 22.01 -22.78 39.18
C SER A 104 21.24 -23.02 40.49
N GLU A 105 21.90 -23.02 41.66
CA GLU A 105 21.22 -23.23 42.95
C GLU A 105 20.56 -21.98 43.54
N THR A 106 20.80 -20.78 43.00
CA THR A 106 20.29 -19.52 43.61
C THR A 106 19.27 -18.73 42.78
N LEU A 107 18.80 -19.28 41.65
CA LEU A 107 17.73 -18.66 40.84
C LEU A 107 16.56 -19.62 40.63
N GLN A 108 15.99 -20.12 41.72
CA GLN A 108 14.60 -20.58 41.73
C GLN A 108 13.66 -19.38 41.87
N VAL A 109 13.47 -18.63 40.78
CA VAL A 109 12.31 -17.74 40.61
C VAL A 109 11.78 -17.89 39.19
N ALA A 110 10.74 -18.74 39.09
CA ALA A 110 9.68 -18.75 38.09
C ALA A 110 10.10 -18.47 36.63
N SER A 111 10.66 -19.48 35.97
CA SER A 111 10.55 -19.58 34.51
C SER A 111 9.10 -19.88 34.13
N ALA A 112 8.43 -18.93 33.48
CA ALA A 112 7.23 -19.25 32.72
C ALA A 112 7.61 -20.29 31.64
N PRO A 113 6.79 -21.33 31.40
CA PRO A 113 7.14 -22.37 30.44
C PRO A 113 7.26 -21.77 29.03
N PRO A 114 8.15 -22.32 28.17
CA PRO A 114 8.21 -21.93 26.77
C PRO A 114 6.82 -22.13 26.16
N ALA A 115 6.38 -21.21 25.31
CA ALA A 115 5.09 -21.33 24.65
C ALA A 115 5.03 -22.62 23.78
N ARG A 116 4.46 -23.69 24.39
CA ARG A 116 3.69 -24.80 23.82
C ARG A 116 4.33 -25.63 22.69
N SER A 117 5.21 -26.56 23.04
CA SER A 117 5.28 -27.85 22.33
C SER A 117 3.97 -28.61 22.56
N LEU A 118 3.34 -29.15 21.51
CA LEU A 118 2.19 -30.05 21.67
C LEU A 118 2.61 -31.24 22.55
N THR A 119 1.77 -31.69 23.48
CA THR A 119 2.01 -32.97 24.17
C THR A 119 1.91 -34.13 23.18
N ALA A 120 2.43 -35.31 23.53
CA ALA A 120 2.34 -36.48 22.65
C ALA A 120 0.88 -36.85 22.31
N GLU A 121 -0.04 -36.63 23.26
CA GLU A 121 -1.49 -36.79 23.06
C GLU A 121 -2.05 -35.73 22.10
N GLU A 122 -1.67 -34.45 22.28
CA GLU A 122 -2.06 -33.38 21.36
C GLU A 122 -1.50 -33.61 19.94
N GLU A 123 -0.31 -34.19 19.80
CA GLU A 123 0.26 -34.55 18.49
C GLU A 123 -0.58 -35.64 17.80
N ALA A 124 -0.97 -36.69 18.54
CA ALA A 124 -1.85 -37.74 18.01
C ALA A 124 -3.21 -37.17 17.58
N GLN A 125 -3.77 -36.27 18.37
CA GLN A 125 -5.02 -35.56 18.04
C GLN A 125 -4.87 -34.68 16.79
N VAL A 126 -3.76 -33.94 16.65
CA VAL A 126 -3.48 -33.17 15.44
C VAL A 126 -3.41 -34.08 14.22
N ARG A 127 -2.75 -35.24 14.31
CA ARG A 127 -2.68 -36.21 13.20
C ARG A 127 -4.07 -36.73 12.79
N GLN A 128 -4.98 -36.93 13.75
CA GLN A 128 -6.36 -37.36 13.48
C GLN A 128 -7.18 -36.30 12.73
N CYS A 129 -6.83 -35.01 12.85
CA CYS A 129 -7.48 -33.93 12.11
C CYS A 129 -7.16 -33.95 10.59
N PHE A 130 -6.17 -34.74 10.14
CA PHE A 130 -5.76 -34.82 8.73
C PHE A 130 -6.18 -36.16 8.10
N PRO A 131 -7.25 -36.19 7.30
CA PRO A 131 -7.72 -37.41 6.65
C PRO A 131 -6.75 -37.83 5.52
N PHE A 132 -6.27 -39.08 5.56
CA PHE A 132 -5.19 -39.60 4.69
C PHE A 132 -5.53 -39.61 3.19
N ASP A 133 -6.81 -39.75 2.85
CA ASP A 133 -7.32 -39.74 1.48
C ASP A 133 -7.23 -38.34 0.84
N ARG A 134 -7.33 -37.27 1.64
CA ARG A 134 -7.34 -35.87 1.16
C ARG A 134 -6.04 -35.12 1.43
N PHE A 135 -5.42 -35.33 2.59
CA PHE A 135 -4.12 -34.76 2.94
C PHE A 135 -3.27 -35.78 3.69
N ASN A 136 -2.27 -36.33 3.00
CA ASN A 136 -1.36 -37.30 3.60
C ASN A 136 -0.28 -36.57 4.40
N LEU A 137 -0.49 -36.42 5.71
CA LEU A 137 0.46 -35.81 6.65
C LEU A 137 1.69 -36.72 6.84
N GLN A 138 2.87 -36.20 6.48
CA GLN A 138 4.14 -36.94 6.54
C GLN A 138 4.99 -36.55 7.74
N ARG A 139 5.08 -35.25 8.04
CA ARG A 139 5.98 -34.72 9.06
C ARG A 139 5.38 -33.52 9.76
N LEU A 140 5.56 -33.47 11.08
CA LEU A 140 5.31 -32.29 11.91
C LEU A 140 6.65 -31.63 12.22
N GLU A 141 6.77 -30.35 11.88
CA GLU A 141 7.95 -29.53 12.18
C GLU A 141 7.55 -28.46 13.20
N TYR A 142 8.19 -28.48 14.35
CA TYR A 142 7.96 -27.50 15.41
C TYR A 142 8.84 -26.27 15.18
N ARG A 143 8.23 -25.11 15.03
CA ARG A 143 8.91 -23.81 15.07
C ARG A 143 8.43 -23.04 16.30
N TYR A 144 9.25 -22.10 16.77
CA TYR A 144 9.04 -21.34 18.01
C TYR A 144 7.63 -20.73 18.21
N GLN A 145 6.83 -20.55 17.15
CA GLN A 145 5.46 -20.00 17.22
C GLN A 145 4.45 -20.72 16.31
N ALA A 146 4.80 -21.87 15.71
CA ALA A 146 3.92 -22.57 14.78
C ALA A 146 4.24 -24.07 14.70
N VAL A 147 3.22 -24.90 14.54
CA VAL A 147 3.38 -26.31 14.17
C VAL A 147 3.11 -26.45 12.68
N ILE A 148 4.14 -26.82 11.93
CA ILE A 148 4.06 -26.98 10.47
C ILE A 148 3.76 -28.44 10.16
N CYS A 149 2.62 -28.68 9.53
CA CYS A 149 2.10 -29.96 9.11
C CYS A 149 2.40 -30.15 7.62
N ARG A 150 3.49 -30.85 7.29
CA ARG A 150 3.89 -31.13 5.91
C ARG A 150 3.28 -32.42 5.41
N GLY A 151 2.79 -32.39 4.18
CA GLY A 151 2.13 -33.53 3.57
C GLY A 151 1.86 -33.32 2.09
N ASN A 152 1.13 -34.26 1.50
CA ASN A 152 0.69 -34.17 0.11
C ASN A 152 -0.82 -33.92 0.06
N LEU A 153 -1.20 -32.82 -0.58
CA LEU A 153 -2.59 -32.50 -0.89
C LEU A 153 -3.07 -33.37 -2.07
N ARG A 154 -4.19 -34.06 -1.91
CA ARG A 154 -4.75 -35.01 -2.90
C ARG A 154 -6.16 -34.65 -3.38
N GLY A 155 -6.70 -33.51 -2.94
CA GLY A 155 -8.03 -33.02 -3.33
C GLY A 155 -8.05 -31.50 -3.50
N ASP A 156 -9.24 -30.97 -3.75
CA ASP A 156 -9.46 -29.53 -3.91
C ASP A 156 -9.03 -28.76 -2.63
N PRO A 157 -8.14 -27.76 -2.71
CA PRO A 157 -7.62 -27.05 -1.54
C PRO A 157 -8.69 -26.44 -0.64
N ALA A 158 -9.79 -25.94 -1.19
CA ALA A 158 -10.85 -25.30 -0.41
C ALA A 158 -11.59 -26.32 0.45
N THR A 159 -11.99 -27.45 -0.14
CA THR A 159 -12.68 -28.53 0.60
C THR A 159 -11.80 -29.15 1.69
N VAL A 160 -10.52 -29.40 1.39
CA VAL A 160 -9.59 -29.98 2.37
C VAL A 160 -9.31 -29.01 3.51
N TYR A 161 -9.16 -27.72 3.20
CA TYR A 161 -8.97 -26.68 4.22
C TYR A 161 -10.15 -26.61 5.18
N GLU A 162 -11.38 -26.57 4.68
CA GLU A 162 -12.59 -26.48 5.51
C GLU A 162 -12.73 -27.69 6.45
N GLN A 163 -12.44 -28.90 5.96
CA GLN A 163 -12.46 -30.12 6.76
C GLN A 163 -11.41 -30.09 7.88
N VAL A 164 -10.15 -29.77 7.55
CA VAL A 164 -9.06 -29.68 8.54
C VAL A 164 -9.35 -28.58 9.54
N GLN A 165 -9.82 -27.41 9.09
CA GLN A 165 -10.18 -26.30 9.97
C GLN A 165 -11.27 -26.70 10.96
N THR A 166 -12.32 -27.38 10.49
CA THR A 166 -13.44 -27.84 11.32
C THR A 166 -12.97 -28.88 12.33
N ALA A 167 -12.15 -29.85 11.92
CA ALA A 167 -11.61 -30.88 12.80
C ALA A 167 -10.71 -30.28 13.90
N VAL A 168 -9.83 -29.35 13.53
CA VAL A 168 -8.97 -28.64 14.49
C VAL A 168 -9.81 -27.80 15.45
N GLN A 169 -10.85 -27.12 14.97
CA GLN A 169 -11.73 -26.32 15.81
C GLN A 169 -12.55 -27.19 16.78
N GLN A 170 -13.01 -28.37 16.36
CA GLN A 170 -13.71 -29.31 17.24
C GLN A 170 -12.78 -29.84 18.35
N GLN A 171 -11.52 -30.13 18.02
CA GLN A 171 -10.59 -30.76 18.96
C GLN A 171 -9.89 -29.76 19.88
N PHE A 172 -9.52 -28.59 19.36
CA PHE A 172 -8.69 -27.59 20.07
C PHE A 172 -9.41 -26.26 20.31
N GLY A 173 -10.67 -26.12 19.88
CA GLY A 173 -11.41 -24.86 19.93
C GLY A 173 -10.71 -23.76 19.16
N ASP A 174 -10.83 -22.52 19.65
CA ASP A 174 -10.18 -21.35 19.05
C ASP A 174 -8.70 -21.18 19.46
N ARG A 175 -8.03 -22.25 19.93
CA ARG A 175 -6.63 -22.18 20.38
C ARG A 175 -5.67 -21.98 19.22
N PHE A 176 -5.96 -22.56 18.05
CA PHE A 176 -5.10 -22.51 16.88
C PHE A 176 -5.83 -21.88 15.69
N LEU A 177 -5.12 -21.03 14.95
CA LEU A 177 -5.47 -20.63 13.60
C LEU A 177 -4.80 -21.60 12.63
N VAL A 178 -5.60 -22.17 11.74
CA VAL A 178 -5.14 -23.05 10.67
C VAL A 178 -4.80 -22.19 9.46
N MET A 179 -3.64 -22.42 8.87
CA MET A 179 -3.24 -21.81 7.61
C MET A 179 -2.85 -22.90 6.61
N LEU A 180 -3.20 -22.73 5.35
CA LEU A 180 -2.83 -23.57 4.22
C LEU A 180 -2.07 -22.71 3.21
N ARG A 181 -0.78 -23.01 3.02
CA ARG A 181 0.16 -22.22 2.21
C ARG A 181 1.13 -23.13 1.45
N GLU A 182 1.83 -22.56 0.47
CA GLU A 182 2.91 -23.25 -0.23
C GLU A 182 4.30 -22.91 0.33
N ASP A 183 5.16 -23.91 0.47
CA ASP A 183 6.58 -23.71 0.77
C ASP A 183 7.34 -23.22 -0.47
N ASN A 184 8.57 -22.73 -0.32
CA ASN A 184 9.38 -22.20 -1.43
C ASN A 184 9.56 -23.17 -2.63
N ALA A 185 9.35 -24.48 -2.43
CA ALA A 185 9.41 -25.49 -3.48
C ALA A 185 8.05 -25.75 -4.15
N GLY A 186 7.00 -24.99 -3.80
CA GLY A 186 5.64 -25.14 -4.32
C GLY A 186 4.85 -26.26 -3.66
N LYS A 187 5.31 -26.80 -2.52
CA LYS A 187 4.60 -27.88 -1.83
C LYS A 187 3.63 -27.31 -0.78
N PRO A 188 2.36 -27.73 -0.79
CA PRO A 188 1.38 -27.26 0.19
C PRO A 188 1.70 -27.80 1.58
N PHE A 189 1.51 -26.97 2.60
CA PHE A 189 1.61 -27.34 3.99
C PHE A 189 0.53 -26.62 4.82
N PHE A 190 0.14 -27.26 5.92
CA PHE A 190 -0.68 -26.62 6.93
C PHE A 190 0.20 -26.05 8.04
N ALA A 191 -0.17 -24.91 8.60
CA ALA A 191 0.46 -24.35 9.79
C ALA A 191 -0.60 -24.05 10.85
N LEU A 192 -0.37 -24.56 12.05
CA LEU A 192 -1.17 -24.31 13.24
C LEU A 192 -0.44 -23.26 14.09
N ILE A 193 -1.04 -22.07 14.19
CA ILE A 193 -0.46 -20.93 14.91
C ILE A 193 -1.35 -20.62 16.11
N PRO A 194 -0.80 -20.36 17.31
CA PRO A 194 -1.59 -19.92 18.45
C PRO A 194 -2.43 -18.69 18.09
N ASN A 195 -3.74 -18.73 18.34
CA ASN A 195 -4.66 -17.68 17.93
C ASN A 195 -4.42 -16.38 18.75
N PRO A 196 -3.86 -15.31 18.15
CA PRO A 196 -3.60 -14.06 18.87
C PRO A 196 -4.89 -13.28 19.16
N LEU A 197 -5.97 -13.55 18.41
CA LEU A 197 -7.25 -12.84 18.57
C LEU A 197 -8.02 -13.27 19.81
N ARG A 198 -7.68 -14.43 20.41
CA ARG A 198 -8.33 -14.92 21.63
C ARG A 198 -8.16 -13.96 22.82
N GLN A 199 -7.08 -13.17 22.82
CA GLN A 199 -6.77 -12.22 23.87
C GLN A 199 -7.18 -10.78 23.52
N GLN A 200 -7.63 -10.51 22.29
CA GLN A 200 -7.98 -9.16 21.87
C GLN A 200 -9.48 -8.93 22.00
N PRO A 201 -9.93 -7.82 22.62
CA PRO A 201 -11.34 -7.47 22.65
C PRO A 201 -11.85 -7.26 21.21
N ARG A 202 -13.07 -7.74 20.95
CA ARG A 202 -13.78 -7.47 19.68
C ARG A 202 -13.73 -5.97 19.40
N LEU A 203 -13.45 -5.63 18.14
CA LEU A 203 -13.32 -4.23 17.73
C LEU A 203 -14.63 -3.47 18.01
N ALA A 204 -14.61 -2.60 19.02
CA ALA A 204 -15.74 -1.73 19.32
C ALA A 204 -15.89 -0.70 18.19
N LEU A 205 -17.08 -0.62 17.60
CA LEU A 205 -17.44 0.46 16.69
C LEU A 205 -17.47 1.75 17.54
N LYS A 206 -16.63 2.72 17.19
CA LYS A 206 -16.57 4.02 17.87
C LYS A 206 -17.22 5.09 16.98
N PRO A 207 -18.57 5.14 16.87
CA PRO A 207 -19.25 6.03 15.94
C PRO A 207 -18.99 7.50 16.26
N MET A 208 -18.90 7.87 17.54
CA MET A 208 -18.61 9.25 17.93
C MET A 208 -17.24 9.72 17.43
N LEU A 209 -16.21 8.86 17.52
CA LEU A 209 -14.88 9.17 16.99
C LEU A 209 -14.93 9.34 15.46
N ALA A 210 -15.62 8.44 14.76
CA ALA A 210 -15.77 8.53 13.31
C ALA A 210 -16.50 9.82 12.89
N LEU A 211 -17.57 10.20 13.59
CA LEU A 211 -18.32 11.43 13.33
C LEU A 211 -17.50 12.69 13.60
N VAL A 212 -16.74 12.72 14.71
CA VAL A 212 -15.85 13.85 15.02
C VAL A 212 -14.77 14.00 13.95
N LEU A 213 -14.13 12.89 13.55
CA LEU A 213 -13.12 12.90 12.49
C LEU A 213 -13.71 13.33 11.14
N LEU A 214 -14.91 12.85 10.80
CA LEU A 214 -15.63 13.28 9.60
C LEU A 214 -15.92 14.79 9.64
N GLY A 215 -16.40 15.32 10.77
CA GLY A 215 -16.68 16.76 10.94
C GLY A 215 -15.42 17.61 10.81
N LEU A 216 -14.31 17.19 11.42
CA LEU A 216 -13.01 17.87 11.28
C LEU A 216 -12.48 17.81 9.85
N THR A 217 -12.69 16.69 9.16
CA THR A 217 -12.25 16.52 7.76
C THR A 217 -13.11 17.37 6.83
N LEU A 218 -14.41 17.45 7.08
CA LEU A 218 -15.31 18.36 6.36
C LEU A 218 -14.86 19.81 6.50
N LEU A 219 -14.52 20.25 7.72
CA LEU A 219 -14.02 21.60 7.96
C LEU A 219 -12.74 21.89 7.18
N THR A 220 -11.71 21.04 7.35
CA THR A 220 -10.40 21.21 6.69
C THR A 220 -10.51 21.13 5.16
N THR A 221 -11.32 20.22 4.64
CA THR A 221 -11.55 20.09 3.19
C THR A 221 -12.35 21.26 2.63
N THR A 222 -13.30 21.82 3.40
CA THR A 222 -14.04 23.03 2.99
C THR A 222 -13.11 24.24 2.90
N LEU A 223 -12.17 24.38 3.84
CA LEU A 223 -11.16 25.44 3.80
C LEU A 223 -10.28 25.33 2.54
N VAL A 224 -9.82 24.13 2.20
CA VAL A 224 -9.03 23.91 0.98
C VAL A 224 -9.87 24.14 -0.28
N GLY A 225 -11.12 23.66 -0.30
CA GLY A 225 -12.05 23.89 -1.42
C GLY A 225 -12.32 25.38 -1.66
N PHE A 226 -12.41 26.16 -0.59
CA PHE A 226 -12.53 27.61 -0.68
C PHE A 226 -11.29 28.22 -1.36
N VAL A 227 -10.07 27.86 -0.93
CA VAL A 227 -8.82 28.34 -1.56
C VAL A 227 -8.77 27.97 -3.05
N LEU A 228 -9.13 26.72 -3.38
CA LEU A 228 -9.18 26.25 -4.76
C LEU A 228 -10.14 27.05 -5.63
N SER A 229 -11.24 27.56 -5.07
CA SER A 229 -12.23 28.36 -5.83
C SER A 229 -11.72 29.74 -6.27
N TYR A 230 -10.66 30.28 -5.64
CA TYR A 230 -10.09 31.59 -5.98
C TYR A 230 -8.78 31.51 -6.76
N ALA A 231 -7.89 30.59 -6.36
CA ALA A 231 -6.52 30.54 -6.91
C ALA A 231 -6.29 29.33 -7.83
N GLY A 232 -7.12 28.29 -7.75
CA GLY A 232 -6.93 26.99 -8.41
C GLY A 232 -5.56 26.32 -8.19
N GLN A 233 -4.72 26.90 -7.34
CA GLN A 233 -3.41 26.42 -6.90
C GLN A 233 -3.36 26.33 -5.38
N LEU A 234 -2.75 25.26 -4.89
CA LEU A 234 -2.63 24.95 -3.46
C LEU A 234 -1.56 25.78 -2.72
N ALA A 235 -0.83 26.67 -3.38
CA ALA A 235 0.40 27.27 -2.85
C ALA A 235 0.23 28.60 -2.10
N GLU A 236 -0.87 29.34 -2.27
CA GLU A 236 -1.07 30.66 -1.64
C GLU A 236 -2.12 30.62 -0.52
N ILE A 237 -1.80 29.91 0.58
CA ILE A 237 -2.79 29.49 1.58
C ILE A 237 -3.17 30.59 2.59
N GLN A 238 -2.31 31.58 2.86
CA GLN A 238 -2.34 32.26 4.17
C GLN A 238 -2.78 33.74 4.21
N PRO A 239 -2.39 34.64 3.28
CA PRO A 239 -2.76 36.06 3.43
C PRO A 239 -4.15 36.42 2.90
N GLN A 240 -4.68 35.68 1.92
CA GLN A 240 -6.00 35.94 1.30
C GLN A 240 -7.16 35.29 2.07
N LEU A 241 -6.91 34.12 2.68
CA LEU A 241 -7.90 33.37 3.46
C LEU A 241 -8.35 34.14 4.72
N ALA A 242 -7.40 34.71 5.46
CA ALA A 242 -7.69 35.46 6.69
C ALA A 242 -8.54 36.71 6.40
N ARG A 243 -8.14 37.52 5.41
CA ARG A 243 -8.86 38.75 5.02
C ARG A 243 -10.28 38.46 4.51
N SER A 244 -10.42 37.44 3.65
CA SER A 244 -11.73 37.11 3.06
C SER A 244 -12.73 36.58 4.09
N LEU A 245 -12.26 35.86 5.12
CA LEU A 245 -13.11 35.33 6.19
C LEU A 245 -13.49 36.38 7.23
N GLU A 246 -12.62 37.37 7.46
CA GLU A 246 -12.94 38.55 8.26
C GLU A 246 -14.02 39.41 7.59
N ASP A 247 -13.95 39.57 6.27
CA ASP A 247 -14.93 40.38 5.51
C ASP A 247 -16.27 39.65 5.30
N ASN A 248 -16.26 38.34 5.02
CA ASN A 248 -17.47 37.56 4.81
C ASN A 248 -17.31 36.08 5.20
N PRO A 249 -17.74 35.66 6.40
CA PRO A 249 -17.61 34.27 6.85
C PRO A 249 -18.45 33.30 6.00
N ALA A 250 -19.51 33.76 5.33
CA ALA A 250 -20.32 32.92 4.45
C ALA A 250 -19.58 32.54 3.15
N ALA A 251 -18.46 33.21 2.82
CA ALA A 251 -17.66 32.88 1.66
C ALA A 251 -17.09 31.45 1.74
N LEU A 252 -16.89 30.91 2.96
CA LEU A 252 -16.44 29.54 3.20
C LEU A 252 -17.36 28.48 2.56
N LEU A 253 -18.66 28.79 2.40
CA LEU A 253 -19.63 27.89 1.77
C LEU A 253 -19.28 27.57 0.30
N ARG A 254 -18.47 28.41 -0.37
CA ARG A 254 -17.98 28.14 -1.73
C ARG A 254 -17.07 26.92 -1.81
N GLY A 255 -16.45 26.52 -0.69
CA GLY A 255 -15.62 25.32 -0.60
C GLY A 255 -16.40 24.01 -0.38
N LEU A 256 -17.68 24.10 0.01
CA LEU A 256 -18.50 22.92 0.31
C LEU A 256 -18.68 21.96 -0.87
N PRO A 257 -18.91 22.41 -2.12
CA PRO A 257 -19.08 21.49 -3.25
C PRO A 257 -17.86 20.57 -3.44
N TYR A 258 -16.64 21.09 -3.30
CA TYR A 258 -15.42 20.29 -3.31
C TYR A 258 -15.39 19.31 -2.14
N ALA A 259 -15.61 19.80 -0.92
CA ALA A 259 -15.51 18.98 0.29
C ALA A 259 -16.52 17.83 0.32
N LEU A 260 -17.78 18.10 0.00
CA LEU A 260 -18.82 17.09 -0.06
C LEU A 260 -18.54 16.05 -1.15
N SER A 261 -18.07 16.50 -2.32
CA SER A 261 -17.74 15.59 -3.43
C SER A 261 -16.57 14.67 -3.08
N LEU A 262 -15.47 15.22 -2.55
CA LEU A 262 -14.29 14.45 -2.20
C LEU A 262 -14.57 13.47 -1.05
N LEU A 263 -15.28 13.93 0.00
CA LEU A 263 -15.67 13.07 1.12
C LEU A 263 -16.66 11.98 0.72
N ALA A 264 -17.56 12.26 -0.24
CA ALA A 264 -18.45 11.23 -0.78
C ALA A 264 -17.66 10.15 -1.51
N ILE A 265 -16.70 10.52 -2.35
CA ILE A 265 -15.84 9.58 -3.08
C ILE A 265 -15.04 8.70 -2.10
N LEU A 266 -14.29 9.33 -1.19
CA LEU A 266 -13.45 8.63 -0.21
C LEU A 266 -14.29 7.81 0.77
N GLY A 267 -15.42 8.35 1.21
CA GLY A 267 -16.33 7.68 2.11
C GLY A 267 -16.91 6.43 1.49
N VAL A 268 -17.44 6.52 0.25
CA VAL A 268 -18.01 5.36 -0.45
C VAL A 268 -16.94 4.33 -0.80
N HIS A 269 -15.71 4.75 -1.12
CA HIS A 269 -14.55 3.85 -1.26
C HIS A 269 -14.34 3.04 0.01
N GLU A 270 -14.16 3.69 1.15
CA GLU A 270 -13.92 3.01 2.43
C GLU A 270 -15.13 2.18 2.91
N PHE A 271 -16.35 2.67 2.66
CA PHE A 271 -17.53 1.87 2.92
C PHE A 271 -17.57 0.61 2.04
N GLY A 272 -17.08 0.67 0.80
CA GLY A 272 -16.88 -0.51 -0.06
C GLY A 272 -16.06 -1.59 0.64
N HIS A 273 -14.90 -1.23 1.21
CA HIS A 273 -14.10 -2.15 2.02
C HIS A 273 -14.85 -2.66 3.26
N PHE A 274 -15.49 -1.76 4.00
CA PHE A 274 -16.23 -2.10 5.22
C PHE A 274 -17.34 -3.13 4.96
N TRP A 275 -18.14 -2.94 3.91
CA TRP A 275 -19.23 -3.84 3.56
C TRP A 275 -18.73 -5.19 3.04
N ALA A 276 -17.67 -5.20 2.23
CA ALA A 276 -17.03 -6.45 1.81
C ALA A 276 -16.45 -7.22 3.00
N ALA A 277 -15.78 -6.53 3.92
CA ALA A 277 -15.26 -7.13 5.14
C ALA A 277 -16.39 -7.71 6.02
N ARG A 278 -17.51 -6.99 6.16
CA ARG A 278 -18.71 -7.48 6.88
C ARG A 278 -19.31 -8.72 6.23
N LYS A 279 -19.42 -8.77 4.90
CA LYS A 279 -19.92 -9.92 4.14
C LYS A 279 -19.08 -11.18 4.44
N HIS A 280 -17.76 -11.00 4.53
CA HIS A 280 -16.80 -12.06 4.87
C HIS A 280 -16.57 -12.27 6.38
N ARG A 281 -17.44 -11.68 7.23
CA ARG A 281 -17.40 -11.81 8.70
C ARG A 281 -16.07 -11.36 9.33
N LEU A 282 -15.37 -10.44 8.66
CA LEU A 282 -14.13 -9.83 9.16
C LEU A 282 -14.44 -8.74 10.18
N GLN A 283 -13.55 -8.59 11.17
CA GLN A 283 -13.65 -7.53 12.17
C GLN A 283 -13.09 -6.20 11.62
N ALA A 284 -13.98 -5.36 11.09
CA ALA A 284 -13.65 -4.06 10.49
C ALA A 284 -14.19 -2.87 11.30
N SER A 285 -13.43 -1.77 11.35
CA SER A 285 -13.88 -0.51 11.96
C SER A 285 -14.83 0.26 11.05
N LEU A 286 -15.52 1.27 11.59
CA LEU A 286 -16.07 2.32 10.72
C LEU A 286 -14.94 3.04 9.98
N PRO A 287 -15.21 3.64 8.81
CA PRO A 287 -14.27 4.51 8.12
C PRO A 287 -13.84 5.68 9.01
N TYR A 288 -12.53 5.86 9.18
CA TYR A 288 -11.97 7.01 9.87
C TYR A 288 -11.31 7.94 8.87
N PHE A 289 -11.83 9.16 8.76
CA PHE A 289 -11.23 10.21 7.93
C PHE A 289 -10.04 10.86 8.66
N ILE A 290 -9.02 11.23 7.90
CA ILE A 290 -7.81 11.88 8.42
C ILE A 290 -7.83 13.36 8.00
N PRO A 291 -8.17 14.28 8.92
CA PRO A 291 -8.23 15.72 8.62
C PRO A 291 -6.82 16.30 8.48
N VAL A 292 -6.61 17.13 7.46
CA VAL A 292 -5.35 17.86 7.26
C VAL A 292 -5.66 19.27 6.77
N PRO A 293 -5.22 20.33 7.47
CA PRO A 293 -5.52 21.71 7.08
C PRO A 293 -4.70 22.20 5.85
N ALA A 294 -4.01 21.30 5.15
CA ALA A 294 -3.11 21.57 4.04
C ALA A 294 -3.26 20.50 2.95
N PHE A 295 -2.54 20.64 1.84
CA PHE A 295 -2.60 19.73 0.69
C PHE A 295 -4.03 19.63 0.13
N LEU A 296 -4.67 18.46 0.15
CA LEU A 296 -6.02 18.26 -0.40
C LEU A 296 -7.14 18.53 0.63
N GLY A 297 -6.81 18.85 1.88
CA GLY A 297 -7.78 18.97 2.98
C GLY A 297 -7.94 17.68 3.80
N THR A 298 -7.37 16.58 3.31
CA THR A 298 -7.40 15.26 3.95
C THR A 298 -6.24 14.39 3.45
N PHE A 299 -5.81 13.42 4.26
CA PHE A 299 -4.96 12.30 3.80
C PHE A 299 -5.77 11.09 3.32
N GLY A 300 -7.10 11.22 3.23
CA GLY A 300 -8.00 10.14 2.90
C GLY A 300 -8.76 9.63 4.12
N ALA A 301 -9.32 8.44 3.96
CA ALA A 301 -9.96 7.69 5.03
C ALA A 301 -9.41 6.27 5.03
N PHE A 302 -9.61 5.53 6.12
CA PHE A 302 -9.22 4.13 6.17
C PHE A 302 -10.19 3.31 7.03
N VAL A 303 -10.37 2.05 6.65
CA VAL A 303 -11.00 1.01 7.46
C VAL A 303 -9.93 0.10 8.06
N ARG A 304 -9.99 -0.09 9.38
CA ARG A 304 -9.08 -1.01 10.07
C ARG A 304 -9.70 -2.41 10.15
N ILE A 305 -9.11 -3.37 9.44
CA ILE A 305 -9.41 -4.80 9.57
C ILE A 305 -8.45 -5.43 10.58
N ARG A 306 -8.97 -6.13 11.61
CA ARG A 306 -8.15 -6.78 12.66
C ARG A 306 -8.04 -8.29 12.54
N SER A 307 -8.99 -8.93 11.86
CA SER A 307 -9.00 -10.38 11.68
C SER A 307 -8.18 -10.78 10.45
N PRO A 308 -7.49 -11.93 10.47
CA PRO A 308 -6.83 -12.46 9.29
C PRO A 308 -7.87 -12.78 8.21
N ILE A 309 -7.49 -12.59 6.95
CA ILE A 309 -8.37 -12.85 5.81
C ILE A 309 -8.43 -14.37 5.58
N PRO A 310 -9.63 -14.97 5.47
CA PRO A 310 -9.81 -16.42 5.48
C PRO A 310 -9.29 -17.09 4.21
N ASP A 311 -9.51 -16.50 3.05
CA ASP A 311 -9.14 -17.07 1.76
C ASP A 311 -8.89 -15.99 0.70
N ARG A 312 -8.39 -16.39 -0.47
CA ARG A 312 -8.15 -15.49 -1.61
C ARG A 312 -9.43 -14.84 -2.16
N LYS A 313 -10.61 -15.45 -1.99
CA LYS A 313 -11.89 -14.88 -2.43
C LYS A 313 -12.28 -13.67 -1.57
N ALA A 314 -12.12 -13.77 -0.26
CA ALA A 314 -12.31 -12.68 0.67
C ALA A 314 -11.26 -11.57 0.47
N LEU A 315 -10.00 -11.93 0.21
CA LEU A 315 -8.94 -10.98 -0.13
C LEU A 315 -9.31 -10.16 -1.38
N PHE A 316 -9.74 -10.84 -2.44
CA PHE A 316 -10.19 -10.21 -3.67
C PHE A 316 -11.38 -9.28 -3.46
N ASP A 317 -12.44 -9.78 -2.83
CA ASP A 317 -13.70 -9.03 -2.64
C ASP A 317 -13.46 -7.76 -1.80
N VAL A 318 -12.59 -7.83 -0.79
CA VAL A 318 -12.21 -6.66 0.02
C VAL A 318 -11.35 -5.70 -0.78
N GLY A 319 -10.33 -6.18 -1.51
CA GLY A 319 -9.46 -5.32 -2.30
C GLY A 319 -10.21 -4.59 -3.42
N VAL A 320 -11.10 -5.27 -4.15
CA VAL A 320 -11.76 -4.68 -5.32
C VAL A 320 -12.94 -3.77 -4.97
N SER A 321 -13.61 -3.98 -3.85
CA SER A 321 -14.86 -3.29 -3.53
C SER A 321 -14.68 -1.79 -3.30
N GLY A 322 -13.59 -1.37 -2.66
CA GLY A 322 -13.31 0.03 -2.39
C GLY A 322 -13.11 0.84 -3.67
N PRO A 323 -12.10 0.51 -4.49
CA PRO A 323 -11.82 1.22 -5.74
C PRO A 323 -13.02 1.31 -6.68
N LEU A 324 -13.78 0.21 -6.85
CA LEU A 324 -14.96 0.21 -7.71
C LEU A 324 -16.11 1.07 -7.12
N ALA A 325 -16.36 0.98 -5.81
CA ALA A 325 -17.39 1.79 -5.18
C ALA A 325 -17.05 3.29 -5.24
N GLY A 326 -15.79 3.65 -4.98
CA GLY A 326 -15.30 5.03 -5.12
C GLY A 326 -15.43 5.53 -6.57
N LEU A 327 -15.07 4.70 -7.55
CA LEU A 327 -15.14 5.05 -8.97
C LEU A 327 -16.58 5.31 -9.44
N VAL A 328 -17.55 4.51 -8.97
CA VAL A 328 -18.99 4.70 -9.28
C VAL A 328 -19.49 6.09 -8.88
N ILE A 329 -18.95 6.67 -7.80
CA ILE A 329 -19.27 8.04 -7.37
C ILE A 329 -18.41 9.07 -8.09
N THR A 330 -17.16 8.73 -8.37
CA THR A 330 -16.19 9.59 -9.02
C THR A 330 -16.61 9.97 -10.44
N LEU A 331 -17.04 8.99 -11.25
CA LEU A 331 -17.37 9.24 -12.66
C LEU A 331 -18.53 10.24 -12.84
N PRO A 332 -19.70 10.10 -12.18
CA PRO A 332 -20.77 11.08 -12.31
C PRO A 332 -20.41 12.47 -11.82
N LEU A 333 -19.68 12.57 -10.69
CA LEU A 333 -19.24 13.87 -10.16
C LEU A 333 -18.22 14.54 -11.08
N LEU A 334 -17.29 13.76 -11.64
CA LEU A 334 -16.32 14.26 -12.61
C LEU A 334 -17.02 14.77 -13.87
N ILE A 335 -17.91 13.96 -14.47
CA ILE A 335 -18.69 14.35 -15.65
C ILE A 335 -19.46 15.64 -15.38
N TRP A 336 -20.22 15.69 -14.28
CA TRP A 336 -20.98 16.88 -13.92
C TRP A 336 -20.08 18.09 -13.70
N GLY A 337 -18.98 17.93 -12.96
CA GLY A 337 -18.02 19.00 -12.72
C GLY A 337 -17.36 19.51 -14.01
N LEU A 338 -17.07 18.63 -14.97
CA LEU A 338 -16.49 19.00 -16.25
C LEU A 338 -17.44 19.88 -17.07
N THR A 339 -18.76 19.61 -17.04
CA THR A 339 -19.74 20.50 -17.70
C THR A 339 -19.76 21.93 -17.15
N GLN A 340 -19.31 22.11 -15.90
CA GLN A 340 -19.19 23.41 -15.23
C GLN A 340 -17.77 24.01 -15.32
N SER A 341 -16.84 23.27 -15.92
CA SER A 341 -15.43 23.70 -16.05
C SER A 341 -15.25 24.61 -17.28
N GLN A 342 -14.20 25.41 -17.26
CA GLN A 342 -13.89 26.33 -18.35
C GLN A 342 -12.72 25.84 -19.17
N VAL A 343 -12.76 26.10 -20.47
CA VAL A 343 -11.68 25.76 -21.39
C VAL A 343 -10.75 26.97 -21.51
N VAL A 344 -9.47 26.75 -21.27
CA VAL A 344 -8.44 27.79 -21.25
C VAL A 344 -7.29 27.41 -22.19
N PRO A 345 -6.49 28.38 -22.68
CA PRO A 345 -5.31 28.07 -23.48
C PRO A 345 -4.30 27.20 -22.70
N MET A 346 -3.68 26.23 -23.39
CA MET A 346 -2.66 25.36 -22.77
C MET A 346 -1.41 26.17 -22.38
N PRO A 347 -0.98 26.13 -21.11
CA PRO A 347 0.26 26.78 -20.67
C PRO A 347 1.49 25.98 -21.10
N GLU A 348 2.67 26.61 -21.15
CA GLU A 348 3.94 25.95 -21.48
C GLU A 348 4.32 24.84 -20.48
N ARG A 349 3.80 24.91 -19.25
CA ARG A 349 3.99 23.90 -18.21
C ARG A 349 2.69 23.67 -17.46
N SER A 350 2.04 22.55 -17.72
CA SER A 350 0.92 22.01 -16.93
C SER A 350 1.44 20.94 -15.96
N GLY A 351 0.81 20.86 -14.79
CA GLY A 351 1.16 19.91 -13.73
C GLY A 351 -0.03 19.03 -13.33
N LEU A 352 0.19 17.82 -12.83
CA LEU A 352 -0.86 16.89 -12.36
C LEU A 352 -1.84 17.54 -11.37
N LEU A 353 -1.33 18.46 -10.53
CA LEU A 353 -2.10 19.18 -9.49
C LEU A 353 -2.35 20.65 -9.86
N ASN A 354 -2.16 21.05 -11.12
CA ASN A 354 -2.51 22.38 -11.60
C ASN A 354 -3.94 22.38 -12.13
N PHE A 355 -4.90 22.62 -11.23
CA PHE A 355 -6.32 22.53 -11.56
C PHE A 355 -6.85 23.72 -12.36
N SER A 356 -6.10 24.83 -12.42
CA SER A 356 -6.45 26.01 -13.21
C SER A 356 -6.23 25.83 -14.71
N ALA A 357 -5.35 24.89 -15.09
CA ALA A 357 -5.00 24.61 -16.47
C ALA A 357 -4.50 23.16 -16.60
N LEU A 358 -5.40 22.21 -16.33
CA LEU A 358 -5.12 20.79 -16.41
C LEU A 358 -5.12 20.35 -17.88
N ASP A 359 -4.08 19.63 -18.28
CA ASP A 359 -4.05 18.94 -19.58
C ASP A 359 -4.98 17.72 -19.54
N PRO A 360 -6.07 17.68 -20.34
CA PRO A 360 -6.95 16.50 -20.39
C PRO A 360 -6.23 15.25 -20.88
N GLY A 361 -5.11 15.39 -21.62
CA GLY A 361 -4.26 14.30 -22.08
C GLY A 361 -3.39 13.66 -21.00
N VAL A 362 -3.46 14.13 -19.75
CA VAL A 362 -2.75 13.55 -18.60
C VAL A 362 -3.04 12.06 -18.43
N SER A 363 -4.27 11.63 -18.74
CA SER A 363 -4.64 10.23 -18.81
C SER A 363 -5.67 9.93 -19.90
N ILE A 364 -5.71 8.67 -20.36
CA ILE A 364 -6.68 8.22 -21.36
C ILE A 364 -8.11 8.44 -20.84
N LEU A 365 -8.38 8.02 -19.60
CA LEU A 365 -9.73 8.15 -19.03
C LEU A 365 -10.14 9.61 -18.87
N MET A 366 -9.24 10.48 -18.41
CA MET A 366 -9.52 11.91 -18.27
C MET A 366 -9.81 12.55 -19.63
N GLY A 367 -9.01 12.23 -20.65
CA GLY A 367 -9.21 12.72 -22.02
C GLY A 367 -10.54 12.28 -22.62
N LEU A 368 -10.89 11.00 -22.49
CA LEU A 368 -12.16 10.46 -22.98
C LEU A 368 -13.36 11.10 -22.29
N ILE A 369 -13.34 11.21 -20.96
CA ILE A 369 -14.45 11.81 -20.21
C ILE A 369 -14.56 13.31 -20.51
N SER A 370 -13.42 14.02 -20.61
CA SER A 370 -13.41 15.45 -20.95
C SER A 370 -14.02 15.70 -22.32
N HIS A 371 -13.64 14.91 -23.32
CA HIS A 371 -14.22 15.01 -24.65
C HIS A 371 -15.71 14.65 -24.67
N LEU A 372 -16.13 13.58 -23.97
CA LEU A 372 -17.55 13.23 -23.84
C LEU A 372 -18.38 14.34 -23.16
N SER A 373 -17.82 15.02 -22.16
CA SER A 373 -18.51 16.06 -21.39
C SER A 373 -18.55 17.43 -22.09
N LEU A 374 -17.50 17.79 -22.84
CA LEU A 374 -17.32 19.12 -23.42
C LEU A 374 -17.52 19.17 -24.94
N GLY A 375 -17.41 18.03 -25.62
CA GLY A 375 -17.50 17.91 -27.08
C GLY A 375 -16.53 18.84 -27.80
N ASP A 376 -17.03 19.51 -28.84
CA ASP A 376 -16.30 20.44 -29.71
C ASP A 376 -15.68 21.64 -28.98
N ARG A 377 -16.08 21.90 -27.73
CA ARG A 377 -15.48 22.96 -26.91
C ARG A 377 -14.03 22.64 -26.55
N LEU A 378 -13.62 21.38 -26.62
CA LEU A 378 -12.28 20.90 -26.30
C LEU A 378 -11.47 20.65 -27.59
N GLY A 379 -10.87 21.71 -28.12
CA GLY A 379 -9.98 21.67 -29.26
C GLY A 379 -8.53 21.26 -28.92
N LEU A 380 -7.69 21.20 -29.96
CA LEU A 380 -6.25 20.96 -29.82
C LEU A 380 -5.58 22.14 -29.07
N ASN A 381 -4.60 21.85 -28.22
CA ASN A 381 -3.85 22.83 -27.40
C ASN A 381 -4.71 23.65 -26.40
N GLN A 382 -5.77 23.04 -25.89
CA GLN A 382 -6.58 23.61 -24.82
C GLN A 382 -6.40 22.81 -23.53
N ALA A 383 -6.45 23.53 -22.41
CA ALA A 383 -6.44 23.00 -21.05
C ALA A 383 -7.77 23.27 -20.35
N LEU A 384 -7.95 22.65 -19.19
CA LEU A 384 -9.17 22.75 -18.40
C LEU A 384 -8.91 23.48 -17.10
N GLN A 385 -9.67 24.56 -16.88
CA GLN A 385 -9.85 25.15 -15.57
C GLN A 385 -10.99 24.41 -14.88
N LEU A 386 -10.62 23.50 -13.99
CA LEU A 386 -11.56 22.58 -13.36
C LEU A 386 -12.44 23.29 -12.32
N HIS A 387 -13.74 23.05 -12.42
CA HIS A 387 -14.69 23.38 -11.36
C HIS A 387 -14.36 22.58 -10.08
N PRO A 388 -14.58 23.09 -8.85
CA PRO A 388 -14.22 22.40 -7.62
C PRO A 388 -14.74 20.95 -7.49
N VAL A 389 -15.92 20.66 -8.05
CA VAL A 389 -16.44 19.28 -8.09
C VAL A 389 -15.68 18.40 -9.10
N ALA A 390 -15.25 18.97 -10.24
CA ALA A 390 -14.39 18.26 -11.19
C ALA A 390 -13.01 17.97 -10.60
N ILE A 391 -12.46 18.90 -9.80
CA ILE A 391 -11.23 18.67 -9.04
C ILE A 391 -11.40 17.47 -8.11
N ALA A 392 -12.48 17.41 -7.33
CA ALA A 392 -12.75 16.27 -6.46
C ALA A 392 -12.89 14.96 -7.24
N GLY A 393 -13.58 14.95 -8.39
CA GLY A 393 -13.67 13.78 -9.28
C GLY A 393 -12.32 13.36 -9.85
N TYR A 394 -11.51 14.30 -10.31
CA TYR A 394 -10.17 14.01 -10.82
C TYR A 394 -9.24 13.45 -9.72
N LEU A 395 -9.30 14.02 -8.51
CA LEU A 395 -8.63 13.45 -7.33
C LEU A 395 -9.17 12.05 -6.98
N GLY A 396 -10.46 11.80 -7.18
CA GLY A 396 -11.05 10.46 -7.07
C GLY A 396 -10.38 9.46 -8.00
N LEU A 397 -10.19 9.81 -9.28
CA LEU A 397 -9.47 8.96 -10.24
C LEU A 397 -8.03 8.68 -9.79
N ILE A 398 -7.34 9.71 -9.29
CA ILE A 398 -5.98 9.61 -8.76
C ILE A 398 -5.92 8.65 -7.57
N VAL A 399 -6.85 8.76 -6.62
CA VAL A 399 -6.93 7.87 -5.44
C VAL A 399 -7.24 6.44 -5.87
N THR A 400 -8.21 6.24 -6.78
CA THR A 400 -8.52 4.93 -7.36
C THR A 400 -7.30 4.32 -8.04
N ALA A 401 -6.56 5.10 -8.83
CA ALA A 401 -5.34 4.61 -9.49
C ALA A 401 -4.27 4.22 -8.49
N LEU A 402 -3.98 5.05 -7.48
CA LEU A 402 -3.03 4.72 -6.41
C LEU A 402 -3.38 3.39 -5.75
N ASN A 403 -4.65 3.22 -5.36
CA ASN A 403 -5.10 2.01 -4.69
C ASN A 403 -5.06 0.80 -5.63
N LEU A 404 -5.35 0.94 -6.92
CA LEU A 404 -5.31 -0.16 -7.88
C LEU A 404 -3.91 -0.54 -8.36
N VAL A 405 -2.85 0.24 -8.05
CA VAL A 405 -1.47 -0.17 -8.36
C VAL A 405 -1.20 -1.53 -7.72
N PRO A 406 -0.72 -2.54 -8.47
CA PRO A 406 -0.64 -3.91 -7.98
C PRO A 406 0.58 -4.14 -7.09
N VAL A 407 0.72 -3.42 -5.98
CA VAL A 407 1.92 -3.45 -5.12
C VAL A 407 1.52 -3.60 -3.65
N GLY A 408 2.01 -4.65 -3.01
CA GLY A 408 2.00 -4.78 -1.54
C GLY A 408 0.60 -4.71 -0.93
N GLN A 409 0.45 -3.80 0.03
CA GLN A 409 -0.75 -3.58 0.83
C GLN A 409 -1.83 -2.72 0.14
N LEU A 410 -1.57 -2.25 -1.08
CA LEU A 410 -2.57 -1.52 -1.85
C LEU A 410 -3.66 -2.50 -2.33
N ASP A 411 -4.85 -1.98 -2.58
CA ASP A 411 -6.01 -2.75 -3.04
C ASP A 411 -5.70 -3.58 -4.30
N GLY A 412 -4.95 -3.01 -5.25
CA GLY A 412 -4.45 -3.69 -6.44
C GLY A 412 -3.49 -4.83 -6.13
N GLY A 413 -2.70 -4.69 -5.06
CA GLY A 413 -1.84 -5.75 -4.55
C GLY A 413 -2.65 -6.93 -4.04
N HIS A 414 -3.75 -6.67 -3.32
CA HIS A 414 -4.70 -7.71 -2.88
C HIS A 414 -5.39 -8.38 -4.06
N ILE A 415 -5.81 -7.61 -5.08
CA ILE A 415 -6.43 -8.15 -6.31
C ILE A 415 -5.47 -9.11 -7.01
N VAL A 416 -4.25 -8.67 -7.26
CA VAL A 416 -3.25 -9.46 -8.00
C VAL A 416 -2.74 -10.65 -7.19
N HIS A 417 -2.53 -10.50 -5.88
CA HIS A 417 -2.26 -11.63 -4.99
C HIS A 417 -3.40 -12.63 -5.05
N ALA A 418 -4.64 -12.17 -4.88
CA ALA A 418 -5.79 -13.05 -4.91
C ALA A 418 -5.89 -13.77 -6.26
N MET A 419 -5.69 -13.13 -7.40
CA MET A 419 -5.79 -13.80 -8.71
C MET A 419 -4.65 -14.80 -8.98
N PHE A 420 -3.39 -14.43 -8.69
CA PHE A 420 -2.22 -15.18 -9.15
C PHE A 420 -1.45 -15.91 -8.03
N GLY A 421 -1.90 -15.75 -6.78
CA GLY A 421 -1.20 -16.23 -5.58
C GLY A 421 -0.05 -15.32 -5.16
N GLN A 422 0.45 -15.53 -3.95
CA GLN A 422 1.40 -14.61 -3.32
C GLN A 422 2.71 -14.41 -4.11
N ARG A 423 3.25 -15.49 -4.70
CA ARG A 423 4.52 -15.42 -5.44
C ARG A 423 4.42 -14.62 -6.72
N GLN A 424 3.49 -15.02 -7.59
CA GLN A 424 3.29 -14.35 -8.87
C GLN A 424 2.81 -12.94 -8.65
N GLY A 425 1.95 -12.70 -7.65
CA GLY A 425 1.51 -11.37 -7.28
C GLY A 425 2.65 -10.46 -6.86
N ALA A 426 3.62 -10.97 -6.07
CA ALA A 426 4.82 -10.22 -5.73
C ALA A 426 5.71 -9.91 -6.96
N VAL A 427 5.81 -10.84 -7.92
CA VAL A 427 6.52 -10.58 -9.18
C VAL A 427 5.84 -9.47 -9.98
N ILE A 428 4.52 -9.54 -10.13
CA ILE A 428 3.71 -8.52 -10.82
C ILE A 428 3.89 -7.16 -10.13
N GLY A 429 3.88 -7.10 -8.80
CA GLY A 429 4.10 -5.87 -8.06
C GLY A 429 5.51 -5.31 -8.22
N GLN A 430 6.52 -6.16 -8.25
CA GLN A 430 7.89 -5.71 -8.55
C GLN A 430 7.98 -5.11 -9.96
N VAL A 431 7.34 -5.74 -10.95
CA VAL A 431 7.29 -5.24 -12.33
C VAL A 431 6.55 -3.91 -12.39
N ALA A 432 5.36 -3.79 -11.80
CA ALA A 432 4.57 -2.56 -11.80
C ALA A 432 5.33 -1.39 -11.15
N ARG A 433 6.01 -1.64 -10.03
CA ARG A 433 6.88 -0.66 -9.36
C ARG A 433 8.02 -0.19 -10.26
N LEU A 434 8.68 -1.09 -10.99
CA LEU A 434 9.71 -0.73 -11.96
C LEU A 434 9.14 0.02 -13.16
N CYS A 435 7.95 -0.35 -13.65
CA CYS A 435 7.26 0.35 -14.74
C CYS A 435 6.89 1.78 -14.35
N ILE A 436 6.32 2.01 -13.16
CA ILE A 436 5.99 3.35 -12.68
C ILE A 436 7.25 4.19 -12.46
N LEU A 437 8.33 3.57 -11.95
CA LEU A 437 9.63 4.23 -11.86
C LEU A 437 10.17 4.61 -13.25
N ALA A 438 10.11 3.72 -14.22
CA ALA A 438 10.52 4.00 -15.60
C ALA A 438 9.68 5.13 -16.22
N LEU A 439 8.36 5.10 -16.01
CA LEU A 439 7.44 6.12 -16.49
C LEU A 439 7.70 7.48 -15.82
N SER A 440 8.19 7.49 -14.57
CA SER A 440 8.52 8.72 -13.85
C SER A 440 9.65 9.54 -14.49
N PHE A 441 10.53 8.91 -15.28
CA PHE A 441 11.55 9.63 -16.05
C PHE A 441 10.97 10.39 -17.25
N VAL A 442 9.85 9.90 -17.80
CA VAL A 442 9.09 10.57 -18.86
C VAL A 442 8.14 11.61 -18.24
N ARG A 443 7.53 11.28 -17.10
CA ARG A 443 6.56 12.10 -16.38
C ARG A 443 7.04 12.32 -14.96
N SER A 444 7.74 13.44 -14.73
CA SER A 444 8.31 13.81 -13.43
C SER A 444 7.28 13.83 -12.29
N GLU A 445 6.00 13.98 -12.61
CA GLU A 445 4.86 13.98 -11.68
C GLU A 445 4.66 12.63 -10.97
N LEU A 446 5.00 11.52 -11.64
CA LEU A 446 4.89 10.17 -11.08
C LEU A 446 6.08 9.82 -10.18
N LEU A 447 7.10 10.68 -10.09
CA LEU A 447 8.29 10.41 -9.30
C LEU A 447 7.97 10.27 -7.80
N LEU A 448 7.05 11.08 -7.29
CA LEU A 448 6.58 10.95 -5.91
C LEU A 448 5.93 9.58 -5.66
N TRP A 449 5.14 9.10 -6.62
CA TRP A 449 4.45 7.82 -6.53
C TRP A 449 5.44 6.67 -6.64
N ALA A 450 6.37 6.74 -7.59
CA ALA A 450 7.44 5.77 -7.72
C ALA A 450 8.25 5.66 -6.42
N LEU A 451 8.60 6.78 -5.78
CA LEU A 451 9.32 6.79 -4.51
C LEU A 451 8.49 6.18 -3.37
N LEU A 452 7.20 6.50 -3.29
CA LEU A 452 6.30 5.94 -2.29
C LEU A 452 6.16 4.42 -2.45
N LEU A 453 5.94 3.94 -3.67
CA LEU A 453 5.89 2.51 -4.01
C LEU A 453 7.24 1.82 -3.75
N LEU A 454 8.35 2.56 -3.86
CA LEU A 454 9.68 2.03 -3.54
C LEU A 454 9.84 1.72 -2.03
N LEU A 455 9.12 2.44 -1.18
CA LEU A 455 9.18 2.27 0.28
C LEU A 455 8.24 1.15 0.77
N LEU A 456 7.21 0.82 0.00
CA LEU A 456 6.26 -0.22 0.35
C LEU A 456 6.83 -1.64 0.13
N PRO A 457 6.53 -2.60 1.03
CA PRO A 457 6.80 -4.01 0.78
C PRO A 457 6.05 -4.49 -0.47
N VAL A 458 6.67 -5.37 -1.25
CA VAL A 458 6.07 -5.86 -2.50
C VAL A 458 5.02 -6.95 -2.26
N ALA A 459 5.21 -7.76 -1.22
CA ALA A 459 4.28 -8.82 -0.83
C ALA A 459 3.56 -8.43 0.45
N ASP A 460 2.28 -8.77 0.53
CA ASP A 460 1.47 -8.58 1.72
C ASP A 460 1.33 -9.87 2.56
N GLU A 461 0.64 -9.76 3.70
CA GLU A 461 0.24 -10.88 4.54
C GLU A 461 -0.73 -11.81 3.78
N PRO A 462 -0.37 -13.09 3.57
CA PRO A 462 -1.23 -14.00 2.83
C PRO A 462 -2.42 -14.46 3.66
N ALA A 463 -3.49 -14.81 2.96
CA ALA A 463 -4.71 -15.36 3.54
C ALA A 463 -4.43 -16.65 4.35
N LEU A 464 -5.39 -17.03 5.19
CA LEU A 464 -5.31 -18.30 5.92
C LEU A 464 -5.29 -19.47 4.93
N ASN A 465 -6.19 -19.49 3.94
CA ASN A 465 -6.13 -20.38 2.80
C ASN A 465 -5.65 -19.63 1.55
N ASP A 466 -4.37 -19.77 1.21
CA ASP A 466 -3.75 -19.09 0.07
C ASP A 466 -3.67 -19.97 -1.20
N LEU A 467 -4.11 -21.23 -1.11
CA LEU A 467 -4.09 -22.18 -2.23
C LEU A 467 -5.41 -22.23 -3.00
N SER A 468 -6.50 -21.73 -2.44
CA SER A 468 -7.80 -21.73 -3.14
C SER A 468 -7.83 -20.72 -4.29
N GLU A 469 -8.31 -21.18 -5.44
CA GLU A 469 -8.46 -20.35 -6.64
C GLU A 469 -9.75 -19.50 -6.61
N LEU A 470 -9.77 -18.47 -7.44
CA LEU A 470 -10.94 -17.61 -7.65
C LEU A 470 -11.92 -18.26 -8.63
N ASP A 471 -13.14 -17.73 -8.67
CA ASP A 471 -14.11 -18.04 -9.70
C ASP A 471 -13.95 -17.09 -10.90
N ASP A 472 -14.26 -17.58 -12.10
CA ASP A 472 -14.08 -16.88 -13.38
C ASP A 472 -14.65 -15.44 -13.40
N ARG A 473 -15.74 -15.20 -12.63
CA ARG A 473 -16.37 -13.87 -12.52
C ARG A 473 -15.45 -12.87 -11.82
N ARG A 474 -14.79 -13.29 -10.73
CA ARG A 474 -13.85 -12.44 -10.00
C ARG A 474 -12.62 -12.16 -10.83
N ASP A 475 -12.11 -13.15 -11.57
CA ASP A 475 -10.98 -12.92 -12.48
C ASP A 475 -11.32 -11.87 -13.53
N GLY A 476 -12.52 -11.95 -14.14
CA GLY A 476 -13.01 -10.94 -15.07
C GLY A 476 -13.09 -9.53 -14.46
N ILE A 477 -13.58 -9.40 -13.22
CA ILE A 477 -13.62 -8.12 -12.50
C ILE A 477 -12.21 -7.62 -12.17
N GLY A 478 -11.28 -8.52 -11.83
CA GLY A 478 -9.89 -8.19 -11.54
C GLY A 478 -9.16 -7.64 -12.75
N PHE A 479 -9.33 -8.29 -13.92
CA PHE A 479 -8.82 -7.77 -15.19
C PHE A 479 -9.43 -6.41 -15.55
N LEU A 480 -10.74 -6.22 -15.32
CA LEU A 480 -11.39 -4.92 -15.51
C LEU A 480 -10.78 -3.84 -14.61
N ALA A 481 -10.52 -4.14 -13.33
CA ALA A 481 -9.89 -3.20 -12.41
C ALA A 481 -8.47 -2.81 -12.85
N LEU A 482 -7.66 -3.78 -13.27
CA LEU A 482 -6.33 -3.53 -13.83
C LEU A 482 -6.39 -2.74 -15.15
N PHE A 483 -7.39 -3.00 -15.99
CA PHE A 483 -7.63 -2.22 -17.20
C PHE A 483 -7.99 -0.77 -16.88
N ILE A 484 -8.87 -0.53 -15.90
CA ILE A 484 -9.20 0.81 -15.42
C ILE A 484 -7.95 1.54 -14.92
N LEU A 485 -7.08 0.87 -14.15
CA LEU A 485 -5.79 1.44 -13.73
C LEU A 485 -4.97 1.92 -14.93
N ILE A 486 -4.85 1.10 -15.98
CA ILE A 486 -4.11 1.44 -17.19
C ILE A 486 -4.70 2.70 -17.85
N LEU A 487 -6.04 2.80 -17.93
CA LEU A 487 -6.70 3.97 -18.50
C LEU A 487 -6.47 5.25 -17.68
N ILE A 488 -6.33 5.15 -16.36
CA ILE A 488 -6.10 6.32 -15.49
C ILE A 488 -4.61 6.73 -15.46
N VAL A 489 -3.68 5.78 -15.57
CA VAL A 489 -2.24 6.06 -15.45
C VAL A 489 -1.58 6.41 -16.78
N LEU A 490 -2.00 5.78 -17.88
CA LEU A 490 -1.38 6.05 -19.17
C LEU A 490 -1.91 7.35 -19.80
N PRO A 491 -1.03 8.17 -20.40
CA PRO A 491 -1.44 9.39 -21.09
C PRO A 491 -2.23 9.07 -22.36
N LEU A 492 -3.05 10.03 -22.78
CA LEU A 492 -3.83 9.91 -24.01
C LEU A 492 -2.89 9.86 -25.23
N PRO A 493 -2.93 8.80 -26.06
CA PRO A 493 -2.11 8.73 -27.27
C PRO A 493 -2.47 9.86 -28.26
N PRO A 494 -1.48 10.50 -28.93
CA PRO A 494 -1.75 11.59 -29.87
C PRO A 494 -2.71 11.21 -31.01
N VAL A 495 -2.62 9.97 -31.50
CA VAL A 495 -3.52 9.45 -32.54
C VAL A 495 -4.97 9.43 -32.06
N LEU A 496 -5.19 9.05 -30.80
CA LEU A 496 -6.52 9.00 -30.21
C LEU A 496 -7.05 10.42 -29.94
N GLN A 497 -6.19 11.34 -29.53
CA GLN A 497 -6.54 12.75 -29.37
C GLN A 497 -6.96 13.40 -30.71
N GLN A 498 -6.24 13.13 -31.80
CA GLN A 498 -6.61 13.60 -33.13
C GLN A 498 -7.94 13.00 -33.59
N TRP A 499 -8.17 11.72 -33.32
CA TRP A 499 -9.42 11.06 -33.69
C TRP A 499 -10.63 11.62 -32.92
N LEU A 500 -10.48 11.85 -31.61
CA LEU A 500 -11.53 12.47 -30.79
C LEU A 500 -11.86 13.89 -31.28
N THR A 501 -10.85 14.70 -31.60
CA THR A 501 -11.08 16.08 -32.08
C THR A 501 -11.61 16.17 -33.52
N ALA A 502 -11.63 15.06 -34.26
CA ALA A 502 -12.16 14.98 -35.62
C ALA A 502 -13.60 14.44 -35.70
N LEU A 503 -14.09 13.85 -34.61
CA LEU A 503 -15.49 13.45 -34.41
C LEU A 503 -16.32 14.66 -33.98
#